data_AF-A0A9W9AF34-F1
#
_entry.id   AF-A0A9W9AF34-F1
#
_cell.length_a   1.000
_cell.length_b   1.000
_cell.length_c   1.000
_cell.angle_alpha   90.00
_cell.angle_beta   90.00
_cell.angle_gamma   90.00
#
_symmetry.space_group_name_H-M   'P 1'
#
loop_
_entity.id
_entity.type
_entity.pdbx_description
1 polymer ?
#
loop_
_entity_poly.entity_id
_entity_poly.type
_entity_poly.pdbx_seq_one_letter_code
_entity_poly.pdbx_strand_id
1 'polypeptide(L)'
;MLQSTDLLAVIFTVTLVFSCFVLFSRFRGTMDMQERLIVPGSSNSSTADKSPVGDAQDSGDELNIQESARTRQPYDVFLVVDVEGTCEAGSSFDHPNEIIEFPVCLMRWKDDKQRHELVVVDEFRSFVKPSWRPTLSRFCKKLTGINQSQVNNAPTFGQVLESVSQFLVKHGILDEGCCEPLLRFCWCSDGPYDVRDFVVKQCFISKIDMPSWLKGDVLDVKKMVTSWSIMQNHRGRKMKAMLTRNYPNRPSLNISSQLRVLGLPAFQGRKHSGIDDARNISRIMSECARRNIRLQPNTRIDPNRRWSWMGKSGQILLQI
;
A
#
# COMPACT_ATOMS: atom_id res chain seq x y z
N MET A 1 -4.36 58.67 17.41
CA MET A 1 -5.04 57.89 18.47
C MET A 1 -5.46 56.56 17.84
N LEU A 2 -5.27 55.43 18.55
CA LEU A 2 -5.14 54.03 18.08
C LEU A 2 -3.71 53.69 17.61
N GLN A 3 -2.73 53.54 18.51
CA GLN A 3 -2.40 52.44 19.44
C GLN A 3 -2.01 51.11 18.77
N SER A 4 -0.79 50.71 19.12
CA SER A 4 0.05 49.64 18.57
C SER A 4 0.04 48.46 19.54
N THR A 5 -0.59 47.34 19.17
CA THR A 5 -0.57 46.11 19.99
C THR A 5 -0.55 44.80 19.20
N ASP A 6 -0.16 44.77 17.92
CA ASP A 6 -0.18 43.50 17.13
C ASP A 6 1.18 43.07 16.54
N LEU A 7 2.29 43.73 16.90
CA LEU A 7 3.62 43.36 16.37
C LEU A 7 4.46 42.48 17.31
N LEU A 8 4.02 42.26 18.56
CA LEU A 8 4.75 41.47 19.56
C LEU A 8 4.34 39.99 19.63
N ALA A 9 3.22 39.60 19.01
CA ALA A 9 2.75 38.21 19.01
C ALA A 9 3.41 37.33 17.93
N VAL A 10 4.05 37.91 16.92
CA VAL A 10 4.67 37.16 15.80
C VAL A 10 6.15 36.85 16.07
N ILE A 11 6.80 37.56 16.99
CA ILE A 11 8.24 37.38 17.29
C ILE A 11 8.46 36.31 18.36
N PHE A 12 7.45 35.94 19.17
CA PHE A 12 7.61 34.96 20.25
C PHE A 12 7.48 33.49 19.84
N THR A 13 6.95 33.19 18.64
CA THR A 13 6.76 31.81 18.17
C THR A 13 7.96 31.25 17.40
N VAL A 14 8.91 32.10 16.97
CA VAL A 14 10.05 31.67 16.13
C VAL A 14 11.31 31.36 16.95
N THR A 15 11.39 31.76 18.22
CA THR A 15 12.59 31.54 19.05
C THR A 15 12.53 30.27 19.91
N LEU A 16 11.37 29.60 20.05
CA LEU A 16 11.26 28.41 20.90
C LEU A 16 11.59 27.07 20.20
N VAL A 17 11.69 27.05 18.86
CA VAL A 17 11.97 25.82 18.09
C VAL A 17 13.47 25.51 18.02
N PHE A 18 14.36 26.48 18.29
CA PHE A 18 15.80 26.31 18.16
C PHE A 18 16.56 25.88 19.43
N SER A 19 15.91 25.79 20.60
CA SER A 19 16.58 25.42 21.87
C SER A 19 16.35 23.99 22.38
N CYS A 20 15.54 23.16 21.70
CA CYS A 20 15.39 21.74 22.09
C CYS A 20 16.42 20.80 21.42
N PHE A 21 17.24 21.28 20.50
CA PHE A 21 18.20 20.44 19.75
C PHE A 21 19.53 20.15 20.49
N VAL A 22 19.74 20.65 21.71
CA VAL A 22 21.04 20.54 22.41
C VAL A 22 20.99 19.71 23.71
N LEU A 23 19.85 19.13 24.12
CA LEU A 23 19.73 18.47 25.44
C LEU A 23 19.29 17.00 25.47
N PHE A 24 19.30 16.27 24.36
CA PHE A 24 19.12 14.81 24.36
C PHE A 24 20.28 14.06 23.70
N SER A 25 21.49 14.38 24.16
CA SER A 25 22.71 13.58 23.93
C SER A 25 23.33 13.21 25.28
N ARG A 26 22.67 12.34 26.04
CA ARG A 26 23.25 11.52 27.12
C ARG A 26 22.18 10.61 27.69
N PHE A 27 22.58 9.40 28.07
CA PHE A 27 21.78 8.28 28.60
C PHE A 27 21.14 7.34 27.56
N ARG A 28 21.97 6.45 27.01
CA ARG A 28 21.58 5.04 26.89
C ARG A 28 22.67 4.18 27.49
N GLY A 29 22.38 3.66 28.67
CA GLY A 29 23.18 2.67 29.39
C GLY A 29 23.10 1.31 28.73
N THR A 30 24.22 0.61 28.81
CA THR A 30 24.46 -0.79 28.50
C THR A 30 23.67 -1.71 29.44
N MET A 31 22.93 -2.68 28.92
CA MET A 31 22.66 -3.93 29.64
C MET A 31 22.84 -5.11 28.71
N ASP A 32 23.90 -5.83 29.04
CA ASP A 32 24.33 -7.14 28.60
C ASP A 32 23.42 -8.20 29.23
N MET A 33 23.05 -9.25 28.50
CA MET A 33 22.51 -10.46 29.10
C MET A 33 22.98 -11.70 28.32
N GLN A 34 23.84 -12.43 29.01
CA GLN A 34 24.50 -13.66 28.62
C GLN A 34 23.55 -14.86 28.51
N GLU A 35 24.00 -15.76 27.63
CA GLU A 35 23.70 -17.19 27.49
C GLU A 35 23.25 -17.93 28.74
N ARG A 36 22.30 -18.86 28.56
CA ARG A 36 22.38 -20.21 29.14
C ARG A 36 21.87 -21.26 28.15
N LEU A 37 22.79 -22.10 27.70
CA LEU A 37 22.54 -23.42 27.13
C LEU A 37 22.01 -24.38 28.21
N ILE A 38 20.94 -25.13 27.93
CA ILE A 38 20.74 -26.50 28.42
C ILE A 38 19.95 -27.32 27.36
N VAL A 39 20.56 -28.41 26.90
CA VAL A 39 20.00 -29.56 26.14
C VAL A 39 20.40 -30.79 26.98
N PRO A 40 19.54 -31.80 27.25
CA PRO A 40 19.22 -32.93 26.36
C PRO A 40 17.75 -33.40 26.53
N GLY A 41 17.17 -34.40 25.85
CA GLY A 41 17.57 -35.42 24.90
C GLY A 41 16.32 -36.25 24.55
N SER A 42 16.38 -37.00 23.46
CA SER A 42 15.32 -37.83 22.88
C SER A 42 14.99 -39.11 23.67
N SER A 43 13.74 -39.59 23.61
CA SER A 43 13.42 -41.00 23.26
C SER A 43 11.91 -41.26 23.13
N ASN A 44 11.59 -42.17 22.19
CA ASN A 44 10.26 -42.71 21.87
C ASN A 44 9.82 -43.80 22.86
N SER A 45 8.51 -44.00 23.05
CA SER A 45 7.79 -45.20 22.57
C SER A 45 6.44 -45.45 23.29
N SER A 46 5.52 -45.93 22.46
CA SER A 46 4.23 -46.59 22.67
C SER A 46 4.05 -47.51 23.89
N THR A 47 2.81 -47.60 24.40
CA THR A 47 1.98 -48.82 24.42
C THR A 47 0.52 -48.50 24.80
N ALA A 48 -0.40 -49.31 24.26
CA ALA A 48 -1.84 -49.25 24.40
C ALA A 48 -2.34 -50.14 25.54
N ASP A 49 -3.48 -49.80 26.15
CA ASP A 49 -4.36 -50.81 26.75
C ASP A 49 -5.83 -50.34 26.81
N LYS A 50 -6.77 -51.31 26.76
CA LYS A 50 -8.21 -51.18 26.52
C LYS A 50 -9.06 -51.42 27.78
N SER A 51 -10.02 -50.51 28.03
CA SER A 51 -11.43 -50.71 28.52
C SER A 51 -11.66 -51.33 29.93
N PRO A 52 -12.86 -51.23 30.59
CA PRO A 52 -14.20 -50.84 30.09
C PRO A 52 -15.08 -49.91 30.98
N VAL A 53 -16.11 -49.35 30.32
CA VAL A 53 -17.52 -49.08 30.73
C VAL A 53 -17.82 -48.39 32.09
N GLY A 54 -18.43 -47.21 31.99
CA GLY A 54 -19.26 -46.59 33.03
C GLY A 54 -20.20 -45.56 32.39
N ASP A 55 -21.48 -45.90 32.31
CA ASP A 55 -22.57 -45.01 31.88
C ASP A 55 -22.75 -43.86 32.89
N ALA A 56 -22.68 -42.62 32.41
CA ALA A 56 -23.21 -41.47 33.13
C ALA A 56 -23.80 -40.48 32.13
N GLN A 57 -25.03 -40.09 32.43
CA GLN A 57 -25.96 -39.36 31.58
C GLN A 57 -25.51 -37.92 31.29
N ASP A 58 -25.58 -37.61 30.00
CA ASP A 58 -26.09 -36.38 29.39
C ASP A 58 -26.67 -35.32 30.35
N SER A 59 -26.00 -34.18 30.45
CA SER A 59 -26.67 -32.87 30.37
C SER A 59 -25.66 -31.72 30.27
N GLY A 60 -25.63 -31.10 29.10
CA GLY A 60 -25.37 -29.67 28.95
C GLY A 60 -23.91 -29.21 29.05
N ASP A 61 -23.17 -29.32 27.95
CA ASP A 61 -22.12 -28.34 27.58
C ASP A 61 -21.73 -28.52 26.10
N GLU A 62 -22.73 -28.50 25.20
CA GLU A 62 -22.54 -28.49 23.74
C GLU A 62 -22.87 -27.11 23.15
N LEU A 63 -22.23 -26.04 23.62
CA LEU A 63 -22.21 -24.77 22.90
C LEU A 63 -20.94 -23.97 23.21
N ASN A 64 -19.79 -24.31 22.60
CA ASN A 64 -18.86 -23.31 22.02
C ASN A 64 -17.67 -23.92 21.26
N ILE A 65 -17.91 -24.78 20.27
CA ILE A 65 -16.86 -25.16 19.31
C ILE A 65 -17.25 -24.61 17.94
N GLN A 66 -16.88 -23.34 17.67
CA GLN A 66 -16.43 -22.81 16.37
C GLN A 66 -16.45 -21.26 16.38
N GLU A 67 -15.67 -20.63 17.25
CA GLU A 67 -15.11 -19.33 16.86
C GLU A 67 -13.88 -19.64 16.00
N SER A 68 -14.09 -19.81 14.69
CA SER A 68 -12.98 -19.99 13.74
C SER A 68 -11.97 -18.86 13.98
N ALA A 69 -10.71 -19.18 14.25
CA ALA A 69 -9.67 -18.20 14.57
C ALA A 69 -9.68 -17.05 13.53
N ARG A 70 -10.24 -15.91 13.92
CA ARG A 70 -10.42 -14.75 13.03
C ARG A 70 -9.04 -14.28 12.57
N THR A 71 -8.87 -14.05 11.27
CA THR A 71 -7.58 -13.61 10.73
C THR A 71 -7.32 -12.16 11.14
N ARG A 72 -6.45 -11.95 12.13
CA ARG A 72 -5.97 -10.60 12.48
C ARG A 72 -5.22 -9.99 11.30
N GLN A 73 -5.58 -8.77 10.93
CA GLN A 73 -4.86 -8.05 9.87
C GLN A 73 -3.57 -7.42 10.42
N PRO A 74 -2.49 -7.41 9.62
CA PRO A 74 -1.20 -6.89 10.07
C PRO A 74 -1.12 -5.36 10.08
N TYR A 75 -2.07 -4.66 9.45
CA TYR A 75 -2.10 -3.21 9.32
C TYR A 75 -3.45 -2.65 9.76
N ASP A 76 -3.41 -1.44 10.29
CA ASP A 76 -4.57 -0.68 10.74
C ASP A 76 -5.18 0.13 9.59
N VAL A 77 -4.34 0.49 8.61
CA VAL A 77 -4.69 1.32 7.45
C VAL A 77 -4.16 0.72 6.14
N PHE A 78 -4.94 0.81 5.08
CA PHE A 78 -4.55 0.44 3.72
C PHE A 78 -4.76 1.64 2.79
N LEU A 79 -3.70 2.02 2.08
CA LEU A 79 -3.68 3.17 1.18
C LEU A 79 -3.71 2.67 -0.26
N VAL A 80 -4.88 2.71 -0.88
CA VAL A 80 -5.08 2.19 -2.24
C VAL A 80 -4.73 3.28 -3.25
N VAL A 81 -3.79 2.99 -4.14
CA VAL A 81 -3.27 3.91 -5.15
C VAL A 81 -3.32 3.26 -6.53
N ASP A 82 -3.65 4.06 -7.54
CA ASP A 82 -3.55 3.73 -8.96
C ASP A 82 -3.17 5.00 -9.71
N VAL A 83 -1.89 5.16 -10.06
CA VAL A 83 -1.39 6.39 -10.66
C VAL A 83 -1.54 6.35 -12.17
N GLU A 84 -1.94 7.49 -12.75
CA GLU A 84 -1.86 7.66 -14.20
C GLU A 84 -0.52 8.29 -14.57
N GLY A 85 0.08 7.83 -15.66
CA GLY A 85 1.35 8.33 -16.17
C GLY A 85 1.27 8.85 -17.61
N THR A 86 2.17 9.76 -17.97
CA THR A 86 2.43 10.08 -19.38
C THR A 86 2.75 8.80 -20.13
N CYS A 87 2.21 8.63 -21.34
CA CYS A 87 2.43 7.43 -22.13
C CYS A 87 2.32 7.70 -23.63
N GLU A 88 2.93 6.82 -24.41
CA GLU A 88 2.88 6.83 -25.88
C GLU A 88 2.46 5.46 -26.40
N ALA A 89 1.84 5.42 -27.58
CA ALA A 89 1.44 4.16 -28.17
C ALA A 89 2.69 3.33 -28.53
N GLY A 90 2.74 2.07 -28.10
CA GLY A 90 3.88 1.17 -28.36
C GLY A 90 5.10 1.36 -27.46
N SER A 91 5.07 2.30 -26.51
CA SER A 91 6.15 2.44 -25.53
C SER A 91 6.17 1.27 -24.55
N SER A 92 7.37 0.85 -24.12
CA SER A 92 7.51 -0.16 -23.06
C SER A 92 7.18 0.41 -21.68
N PHE A 93 6.90 -0.47 -20.71
CA PHE A 93 6.77 -0.11 -19.30
C PHE A 93 8.06 0.46 -18.70
N ASP A 94 9.19 0.33 -19.39
CA ASP A 94 10.47 0.88 -18.95
C ASP A 94 10.66 2.34 -19.38
N HIS A 95 9.72 2.94 -20.12
CA HIS A 95 9.80 4.34 -20.55
C HIS A 95 9.88 5.33 -19.35
N PRO A 96 10.52 6.51 -19.49
CA PRO A 96 10.49 7.60 -18.51
C PRO A 96 9.11 8.27 -18.41
N ASN A 97 8.13 7.52 -17.93
CA ASN A 97 6.79 8.05 -17.67
C ASN A 97 6.82 8.99 -16.45
N GLU A 98 6.05 10.07 -16.52
CA GLU A 98 5.81 11.00 -15.42
C GLU A 98 4.39 10.79 -14.90
N ILE A 99 4.20 10.75 -13.58
CA ILE A 99 2.88 10.71 -12.95
C ILE A 99 2.12 11.99 -13.30
N ILE A 100 0.86 11.85 -13.70
CA ILE A 100 -0.07 12.93 -14.07
C ILE A 100 -1.40 12.88 -13.29
N GLU A 101 -1.67 11.79 -12.56
CA GLU A 101 -2.72 11.69 -11.55
C GLU A 101 -2.21 10.86 -10.37
N PHE A 102 -2.40 11.37 -9.14
CA PHE A 102 -2.05 10.68 -7.91
C PHE A 102 -3.30 10.62 -7.00
N PRO A 103 -4.04 9.51 -7.01
CA PRO A 103 -5.17 9.27 -6.13
C PRO A 103 -4.78 8.38 -4.94
N VAL A 104 -5.47 8.54 -3.82
CA VAL A 104 -5.39 7.61 -2.67
C VAL A 104 -6.79 7.39 -2.13
N CYS A 105 -7.25 6.13 -2.10
CA CYS A 105 -8.40 5.74 -1.29
C CYS A 105 -7.89 5.22 0.06
N LEU A 106 -8.23 5.92 1.15
CA LEU A 106 -7.83 5.55 2.50
C LEU A 106 -8.84 4.55 3.06
N MET A 107 -8.37 3.35 3.39
CA MET A 107 -9.18 2.33 4.02
C MET A 107 -8.72 2.04 5.44
N ARG A 108 -9.65 1.91 6.38
CA ARG A 108 -9.36 1.54 7.78
C ARG A 108 -9.89 0.16 8.10
N TRP A 109 -9.06 -0.63 8.77
CA TRP A 109 -9.49 -1.88 9.37
C TRP A 109 -10.30 -1.57 10.63
N LYS A 110 -11.53 -2.07 10.69
CA LYS A 110 -12.37 -2.03 11.89
C LYS A 110 -12.55 -3.46 12.38
N ASP A 111 -12.16 -3.66 13.63
CA ASP A 111 -12.28 -4.91 14.35
C ASP A 111 -13.26 -4.66 15.51
N ASP A 112 -14.53 -5.02 15.31
CA ASP A 112 -15.53 -5.00 16.38
C ASP A 112 -15.92 -6.44 16.77
N LYS A 113 -16.50 -6.62 17.97
CA LYS A 113 -16.83 -7.95 18.50
C LYS A 113 -17.72 -8.77 17.55
N GLN A 114 -18.49 -8.12 16.67
CA GLN A 114 -19.44 -8.74 15.75
C GLN A 114 -18.99 -8.77 14.29
N ARG A 115 -18.14 -7.85 13.82
CA ARG A 115 -17.75 -7.69 12.42
C ARG A 115 -16.31 -7.18 12.28
N HIS A 116 -15.61 -7.77 11.31
CA HIS A 116 -14.32 -7.28 10.84
C HIS A 116 -14.53 -6.73 9.43
N GLU A 117 -14.36 -5.43 9.26
CA GLU A 117 -14.59 -4.77 7.99
C GLU A 117 -13.42 -3.87 7.62
N LEU A 118 -13.08 -3.87 6.33
CA LEU A 118 -12.20 -2.88 5.74
C LEU A 118 -13.08 -1.86 5.05
N VAL A 119 -13.05 -0.61 5.51
CA VAL A 119 -13.95 0.45 5.02
C VAL A 119 -13.15 1.61 4.45
N VAL A 120 -13.63 2.16 3.33
CA VAL A 120 -13.13 3.45 2.82
C VAL A 120 -13.58 4.55 3.78
N VAL A 121 -12.67 5.43 4.18
CA VAL A 121 -12.98 6.51 5.13
C VAL A 121 -12.72 7.91 4.57
N ASP A 122 -11.82 8.06 3.60
CA ASP A 122 -11.58 9.32 2.90
C ASP A 122 -10.85 9.04 1.58
N GLU A 123 -10.83 10.02 0.70
CA GLU A 123 -10.15 9.95 -0.59
C GLU A 123 -9.31 11.21 -0.82
N PHE A 124 -8.15 11.04 -1.41
CA PHE A 124 -7.30 12.10 -1.94
C PHE A 124 -7.19 11.96 -3.46
N ARG A 125 -7.15 13.08 -4.17
CA ARG A 125 -6.88 13.11 -5.60
C ARG A 125 -6.18 14.40 -6.00
N SER A 126 -5.07 14.29 -6.72
CA SER A 126 -4.46 15.42 -7.41
C SER A 126 -4.06 15.03 -8.82
N PHE A 127 -4.22 15.95 -9.78
CA PHE A 127 -3.42 15.89 -11.00
C PHE A 127 -1.99 16.33 -10.69
N VAL A 128 -1.04 15.94 -11.54
CA VAL A 128 0.38 16.28 -11.39
C VAL A 128 0.87 16.90 -12.69
N LYS A 129 1.63 17.99 -12.58
CA LYS A 129 2.23 18.67 -13.73
C LYS A 129 3.54 17.95 -14.14
N PRO A 130 3.59 17.34 -15.34
CA PRO A 130 4.83 16.76 -15.86
C PRO A 130 5.84 17.87 -16.17
N SER A 131 7.11 17.60 -15.90
CA SER A 131 8.22 18.54 -15.94
C SER A 131 9.20 18.27 -17.08
N TRP A 132 9.38 17.01 -17.47
CA TRP A 132 10.30 16.62 -18.54
C TRP A 132 9.62 16.61 -19.91
N ARG A 133 8.45 15.97 -20.03
CA ARG A 133 7.60 15.99 -21.22
C ARG A 133 6.22 16.56 -20.87
N PRO A 134 6.08 17.90 -20.78
CA PRO A 134 4.86 18.53 -20.28
C PRO A 134 3.64 18.35 -21.19
N THR A 135 3.84 18.06 -22.47
CA THR A 135 2.77 17.92 -23.46
C THR A 135 2.29 16.47 -23.54
N LEU A 136 1.04 16.22 -23.17
CA LEU A 136 0.44 14.89 -23.23
C LEU A 136 0.20 14.45 -24.67
N SER A 137 0.63 13.23 -24.99
CA SER A 137 0.36 12.60 -26.28
C SER A 137 -1.15 12.42 -26.52
N ARG A 138 -1.56 12.30 -27.78
CA ARG A 138 -2.97 12.01 -28.12
C ARG A 138 -3.41 10.67 -27.53
N PHE A 139 -2.52 9.69 -27.51
CA PHE A 139 -2.79 8.37 -26.93
C PHE A 139 -3.06 8.47 -25.43
N CYS A 140 -2.18 9.15 -24.69
CA CYS A 140 -2.32 9.36 -23.24
C CYS A 140 -3.65 10.02 -22.90
N LYS A 141 -3.98 11.15 -23.54
CA LYS A 141 -5.26 11.86 -23.31
C LYS A 141 -6.48 10.98 -23.59
N LYS A 142 -6.44 10.14 -24.63
CA LYS A 142 -7.54 9.23 -24.96
C LYS A 142 -7.64 8.10 -23.92
N LEU A 143 -6.52 7.53 -23.52
CA LEU A 143 -6.46 6.44 -22.55
C LEU A 143 -6.94 6.92 -21.19
N THR A 144 -6.33 7.96 -20.63
CA THR A 144 -6.57 8.42 -19.26
C THR A 144 -7.76 9.38 -19.12
N GLY A 145 -8.17 10.02 -20.22
CA GLY A 145 -9.21 11.05 -20.20
C GLY A 145 -8.73 12.38 -19.60
N ILE A 146 -7.48 12.45 -19.16
CA ILE A 146 -6.85 13.66 -18.65
C ILE A 146 -6.53 14.57 -19.82
N ASN A 147 -6.95 15.83 -19.74
CA ASN A 147 -6.69 16.84 -20.76
C ASN A 147 -5.46 17.70 -20.41
N GLN A 148 -4.94 18.41 -21.40
CA GLN A 148 -3.73 19.22 -21.24
C GLN A 148 -3.92 20.34 -20.21
N SER A 149 -5.10 20.95 -20.15
CA SER A 149 -5.39 22.03 -19.19
C SER A 149 -5.35 21.55 -17.74
N GLN A 150 -5.74 20.30 -17.46
CA GLN A 150 -5.67 19.73 -16.11
C GLN A 150 -4.22 19.63 -15.62
N VAL A 151 -3.31 19.10 -16.44
CA VAL A 151 -1.90 18.97 -16.05
C VAL A 151 -1.14 20.30 -16.10
N ASN A 152 -1.53 21.24 -16.97
CA ASN A 152 -0.88 22.56 -17.05
C ASN A 152 -1.04 23.37 -15.75
N ASN A 153 -2.23 23.27 -15.14
CA ASN A 153 -2.63 23.98 -13.93
C ASN A 153 -2.43 23.14 -12.65
N ALA A 154 -1.93 21.90 -12.79
CA ALA A 154 -1.68 21.02 -11.66
C ALA A 154 -0.45 21.45 -10.84
N PRO A 155 -0.41 21.11 -9.55
CA PRO A 155 0.81 21.17 -8.75
C PRO A 155 1.92 20.27 -9.33
N THR A 156 3.17 20.61 -9.02
CA THR A 156 4.33 19.76 -9.28
C THR A 156 4.29 18.50 -8.43
N PHE A 157 5.03 17.46 -8.81
CA PHE A 157 5.07 16.21 -8.04
C PHE A 157 5.47 16.40 -6.57
N GLY A 158 6.45 17.27 -6.27
CA GLY A 158 6.85 17.58 -4.89
C GLY A 158 5.71 18.19 -4.06
N GLN A 159 4.96 19.13 -4.65
CA GLN A 159 3.79 19.72 -3.98
C GLN A 159 2.66 18.71 -3.77
N VAL A 160 2.51 17.73 -4.66
CA VAL A 160 1.55 16.63 -4.47
C VAL A 160 2.00 15.70 -3.36
N LEU A 161 3.30 15.37 -3.24
CA LEU A 161 3.81 14.58 -2.12
C LEU A 161 3.57 15.28 -0.77
N GLU A 162 3.74 16.60 -0.71
CA GLU A 162 3.40 17.40 0.48
C GLU A 162 1.90 17.36 0.78
N SER A 163 1.05 17.46 -0.25
CA SER A 163 -0.41 17.35 -0.07
C SER A 163 -0.82 15.94 0.41
N VAL A 164 -0.15 14.89 -0.08
CA VAL A 164 -0.37 13.50 0.38
C VAL A 164 0.11 13.34 1.82
N SER A 165 1.27 13.88 2.21
CA SER A 165 1.72 13.78 3.61
C SER A 165 0.76 14.50 4.55
N GLN A 166 0.31 15.71 4.19
CA GLN A 166 -0.72 16.44 4.96
C GLN A 166 -2.03 15.66 5.06
N PHE A 167 -2.46 14.99 3.99
CA PHE A 167 -3.62 14.10 4.02
C PHE A 167 -3.41 12.94 5.02
N LEU A 168 -2.22 12.33 5.05
CA LEU A 168 -1.92 11.26 6.00
C LEU A 168 -1.80 11.77 7.45
N VAL A 169 -1.27 12.97 7.67
CA VAL A 169 -1.22 13.65 8.98
C VAL A 169 -2.62 13.97 9.48
N LYS A 170 -3.50 14.54 8.63
CA LYS A 170 -4.93 14.79 8.93
C LYS A 170 -5.62 13.54 9.46
N HIS A 171 -5.25 12.37 8.97
CA HIS A 171 -5.80 11.08 9.37
C HIS A 171 -5.04 10.40 10.50
N GLY A 172 -4.06 11.05 11.13
CA GLY A 172 -3.27 10.49 12.23
C GLY A 172 -2.45 9.26 11.84
N ILE A 173 -2.08 9.15 10.56
CA ILE A 173 -1.24 8.06 10.04
C ILE A 173 0.23 8.42 10.17
N LEU A 174 0.56 9.69 9.93
CA LEU A 174 1.90 10.26 10.07
C LEU A 174 1.91 11.33 11.15
N ASP A 175 3.05 11.49 11.81
CA ASP A 175 3.34 12.62 12.69
C ASP A 175 3.51 13.92 11.89
N GLU A 176 2.95 15.04 12.39
CA GLU A 176 2.99 16.33 11.71
C GLU A 176 4.40 16.93 11.63
N GLY A 177 5.24 16.70 12.64
CA GLY A 177 6.56 17.33 12.74
C GLY A 177 7.65 16.56 12.01
N CYS A 178 7.64 15.23 12.07
CA CYS A 178 8.70 14.40 11.48
C CYS A 178 8.24 13.47 10.35
N CYS A 179 6.94 13.41 10.05
CA CYS A 179 6.36 12.51 9.05
C CYS A 179 6.66 11.02 9.30
N GLU A 180 6.94 10.63 10.55
CA GLU A 180 7.11 9.24 10.94
C GLU A 180 5.73 8.55 11.12
N PRO A 181 5.61 7.24 10.81
CA PRO A 181 4.35 6.52 10.97
C PRO A 181 3.88 6.44 12.43
N LEU A 182 2.65 6.89 12.69
CA LEU A 182 1.92 6.70 13.96
C LEU A 182 1.07 5.42 13.96
N LEU A 183 0.69 4.94 12.77
CA LEU A 183 -0.08 3.71 12.58
C LEU A 183 0.64 2.77 11.63
N ARG A 184 0.33 1.47 11.74
CA ARG A 184 0.79 0.50 10.73
C ARG A 184 -0.09 0.65 9.50
N PHE A 185 0.49 1.10 8.41
CA PHE A 185 -0.20 1.21 7.13
C PHE A 185 0.52 0.44 6.00
N CYS A 186 -0.23 0.13 4.93
CA CYS A 186 0.30 -0.55 3.75
C CYS A 186 -0.22 0.10 2.47
N TRP A 187 0.67 0.40 1.53
CA TRP A 187 0.31 0.82 0.18
C TRP A 187 -0.18 -0.38 -0.64
N CYS A 188 -1.24 -0.16 -1.42
CA CYS A 188 -1.96 -1.21 -2.14
C CYS A 188 -2.27 -0.76 -3.57
N SER A 189 -2.03 -1.62 -4.56
CA SER A 189 -2.22 -1.28 -5.99
C SER A 189 -2.62 -2.49 -6.84
N ASP A 190 -3.14 -2.25 -8.05
CA ASP A 190 -3.48 -3.30 -9.03
C ASP A 190 -2.26 -3.81 -9.80
N GLY A 191 -1.29 -4.36 -9.07
CA GLY A 191 -0.01 -4.77 -9.64
C GLY A 191 1.15 -4.01 -9.00
N PRO A 192 2.38 -4.25 -9.46
CA PRO A 192 3.56 -3.70 -8.81
C PRO A 192 3.90 -2.27 -9.27
N TYR A 193 3.36 -1.82 -10.41
CA TYR A 193 3.95 -0.73 -11.18
C TYR A 193 3.85 0.64 -10.50
N ASP A 194 2.73 0.95 -9.85
CA ASP A 194 2.45 2.29 -9.29
C ASP A 194 3.57 2.78 -8.37
N VAL A 195 3.87 2.03 -7.32
CA VAL A 195 4.90 2.45 -6.35
C VAL A 195 6.28 1.94 -6.76
N ARG A 196 6.41 0.68 -7.19
CA ARG A 196 7.72 0.08 -7.52
C ARG A 196 8.40 0.77 -8.71
N ASP A 197 7.61 1.22 -9.69
CA ASP A 197 8.13 1.75 -10.95
C ASP A 197 7.78 3.23 -11.10
N PHE A 198 6.50 3.63 -11.13
CA PHE A 198 6.12 5.02 -11.41
C PHE A 198 6.61 5.99 -10.33
N VAL A 199 6.40 5.71 -9.04
CA VAL A 199 6.89 6.60 -7.97
C VAL A 199 8.42 6.68 -7.98
N VAL A 200 9.13 5.57 -8.17
CA VAL A 200 10.62 5.56 -8.23
C VAL A 200 11.12 6.40 -9.41
N LYS A 201 10.55 6.19 -10.61
CA LYS A 201 10.88 6.99 -11.79
C LYS A 201 10.58 8.47 -11.58
N GLN A 202 9.41 8.79 -11.02
CA GLN A 202 8.99 10.16 -10.81
C GLN A 202 9.90 10.88 -9.80
N CYS A 203 10.29 10.20 -8.72
CA CYS A 203 11.27 10.71 -7.76
C CYS A 203 12.60 11.05 -8.46
N PHE A 204 13.09 10.16 -9.32
CA PHE A 204 14.30 10.42 -10.11
C PHE A 204 14.14 11.62 -11.06
N ILE A 205 13.05 11.69 -11.83
CA ILE A 205 12.79 12.77 -12.79
C ILE A 205 12.66 14.11 -12.08
N SER A 206 11.94 14.15 -10.95
CA SER A 206 11.75 15.35 -10.15
C SER A 206 12.92 15.71 -9.25
N LYS A 207 13.98 14.88 -9.20
CA LYS A 207 15.14 15.04 -8.31
C LYS A 207 14.72 15.15 -6.84
N ILE A 208 13.76 14.31 -6.45
CA ILE A 208 13.22 14.22 -5.09
C ILE A 208 13.65 12.88 -4.51
N ASP A 209 14.18 12.89 -3.30
CA ASP A 209 14.38 11.67 -2.54
C ASP A 209 13.03 11.08 -2.16
N MET A 210 12.83 9.79 -2.46
CA MET A 210 11.59 9.11 -2.14
C MET A 210 11.30 9.22 -0.62
N PRO A 211 10.13 9.71 -0.21
CA PRO A 211 9.80 9.85 1.22
C PRO A 211 9.82 8.49 1.93
N SER A 212 10.25 8.46 3.21
CA SER A 212 10.34 7.21 4.00
C SER A 212 9.00 6.45 4.06
N TRP A 213 7.90 7.18 4.23
CA TRP A 213 6.53 6.64 4.27
C TRP A 213 6.02 6.05 2.93
N LEU A 214 6.77 6.19 1.83
CA LEU A 214 6.49 5.53 0.54
C LEU A 214 7.37 4.31 0.26
N LYS A 215 8.45 4.08 1.02
CA LYS A 215 9.45 3.03 0.75
C LYS A 215 9.00 1.62 1.15
N GLY A 216 7.89 1.48 1.85
CA GLY A 216 7.39 0.19 2.32
C GLY A 216 6.98 -0.74 1.19
N ASP A 217 7.08 -2.05 1.42
CA ASP A 217 6.58 -3.07 0.50
C ASP A 217 5.07 -2.93 0.26
N VAL A 218 4.64 -3.26 -0.96
CA VAL A 218 3.26 -3.06 -1.43
C VAL A 218 2.47 -4.36 -1.43
N LEU A 219 1.19 -4.24 -1.11
CA LEU A 219 0.20 -5.26 -1.43
C LEU A 219 -0.24 -5.12 -2.89
N ASP A 220 0.30 -5.99 -3.75
CA ASP A 220 -0.19 -6.21 -5.10
C ASP A 220 -1.51 -7.00 -5.01
N VAL A 221 -2.62 -6.29 -5.16
CA VAL A 221 -3.99 -6.82 -5.05
C VAL A 221 -4.26 -7.84 -6.16
N LYS A 222 -3.79 -7.57 -7.38
CA LYS A 222 -3.87 -8.49 -8.53
C LYS A 222 -3.26 -9.85 -8.21
N LYS A 223 -2.04 -9.85 -7.66
CA LYS A 223 -1.31 -11.06 -7.27
C LYS A 223 -2.02 -11.81 -6.15
N MET A 224 -2.56 -11.09 -5.17
CA MET A 224 -3.33 -11.66 -4.07
C MET A 224 -4.61 -12.34 -4.58
N VAL A 225 -5.46 -11.64 -5.33
CA VAL A 225 -6.75 -12.15 -5.83
C VAL A 225 -6.54 -13.30 -6.81
N THR A 226 -5.55 -13.19 -7.70
CA THR A 226 -5.18 -14.28 -8.62
C THR A 226 -4.79 -15.54 -7.84
N SER A 227 -3.94 -15.40 -6.81
CA SER A 227 -3.51 -16.52 -5.98
C SER A 227 -4.67 -17.15 -5.21
N TRP A 228 -5.55 -16.32 -4.65
CA TRP A 228 -6.76 -16.77 -3.96
C TRP A 228 -7.69 -17.54 -4.90
N SER A 229 -7.98 -16.99 -6.09
CA SER A 229 -8.86 -17.60 -7.09
C SER A 229 -8.39 -18.99 -7.52
N ILE A 230 -7.08 -19.15 -7.75
CA ILE A 230 -6.48 -20.45 -8.08
C ILE A 230 -6.68 -21.47 -6.94
N MET A 231 -6.60 -21.05 -5.68
CA MET A 231 -6.72 -21.94 -4.52
C MET A 231 -8.16 -22.42 -4.25
N GLN A 232 -9.17 -21.71 -4.74
CA GLN A 232 -10.57 -22.09 -4.58
C GLN A 232 -10.99 -23.27 -5.47
N ASN A 233 -10.27 -23.52 -6.57
CA ASN A 233 -10.56 -24.64 -7.47
C ASN A 233 -9.69 -25.87 -7.09
N HIS A 234 -10.29 -27.05 -6.86
CA HIS A 234 -9.55 -28.29 -6.59
C HIS A 234 -8.52 -28.63 -7.69
N ARG A 235 -8.86 -28.39 -8.96
CA ARG A 235 -7.91 -28.46 -10.10
C ARG A 235 -6.83 -27.38 -10.02
N GLY A 236 -7.15 -26.19 -9.52
CA GLY A 236 -6.24 -25.07 -9.32
C GLY A 236 -5.20 -25.30 -8.24
N ARG A 237 -5.50 -26.07 -7.18
CA ARG A 237 -4.50 -26.49 -6.18
C ARG A 237 -3.43 -27.42 -6.78
N LYS A 238 -3.84 -28.39 -7.60
CA LYS A 238 -2.93 -29.26 -8.37
C LYS A 238 -2.14 -28.46 -9.41
N MET A 239 -2.77 -27.48 -10.05
CA MET A 239 -2.14 -26.53 -10.98
C MET A 239 -1.12 -25.62 -10.28
N LYS A 240 -1.37 -25.10 -9.07
CA LYS A 240 -0.43 -24.26 -8.31
C LYS A 240 0.85 -25.02 -7.97
N ALA A 241 0.73 -26.28 -7.56
CA ALA A 241 1.89 -27.17 -7.33
C ALA A 241 2.69 -27.45 -8.60
N MET A 242 2.06 -27.33 -9.79
CA MET A 242 2.70 -27.47 -11.09
C MET A 242 3.28 -26.15 -11.63
N LEU A 243 2.63 -25.00 -11.37
CA LEU A 243 2.99 -23.64 -11.80
C LEU A 243 4.03 -22.94 -10.91
N THR A 244 4.35 -23.50 -9.73
CA THR A 244 5.53 -23.11 -8.95
C THR A 244 6.84 -23.44 -9.67
N ARG A 245 6.82 -24.29 -10.71
CA ARG A 245 7.93 -24.48 -11.64
C ARG A 245 7.84 -23.44 -12.78
N ASN A 246 8.55 -22.32 -12.64
CA ASN A 246 8.98 -21.40 -13.71
C ASN A 246 8.10 -21.33 -14.98
N TYR A 247 6.89 -20.79 -14.88
CA TYR A 247 6.10 -20.41 -16.06
C TYR A 247 6.02 -18.88 -16.19
N PRO A 248 6.46 -18.31 -17.34
CA PRO A 248 6.46 -16.86 -17.57
C PRO A 248 5.06 -16.27 -17.83
N ASN A 249 4.03 -17.10 -18.05
CA ASN A 249 2.67 -16.66 -18.38
C ASN A 249 1.67 -17.04 -17.28
N ARG A 250 1.81 -16.48 -16.08
CA ARG A 250 0.76 -16.62 -15.06
C ARG A 250 -0.50 -15.88 -15.52
N PRO A 251 -1.70 -16.48 -15.41
CA PRO A 251 -2.93 -15.75 -15.62
C PRO A 251 -2.94 -14.53 -14.69
N SER A 252 -3.13 -13.33 -15.24
CA SER A 252 -3.25 -12.11 -14.43
C SER A 252 -4.66 -11.56 -14.59
N LEU A 253 -5.29 -11.17 -13.48
CA LEU A 253 -6.64 -10.63 -13.48
C LEU A 253 -6.56 -9.10 -13.50
N ASN A 254 -7.03 -8.45 -14.58
CA ASN A 254 -7.31 -7.02 -14.51
C ASN A 254 -8.44 -6.73 -13.50
N ILE A 255 -8.61 -5.47 -13.09
CA ILE A 255 -9.62 -5.04 -12.09
C ILE A 255 -11.01 -5.61 -12.41
N SER A 256 -11.47 -5.51 -13.67
CA SER A 256 -12.78 -6.05 -14.09
C SER A 256 -12.89 -7.57 -13.89
N SER A 257 -11.81 -8.31 -14.11
CA SER A 257 -11.78 -9.76 -13.92
C SER A 257 -11.69 -10.13 -12.44
N GLN A 258 -11.01 -9.34 -11.62
CA GLN A 258 -10.99 -9.51 -10.17
C GLN A 258 -12.39 -9.30 -9.57
N LEU A 259 -13.09 -8.22 -9.95
CA LEU A 259 -14.47 -7.97 -9.55
C LEU A 259 -15.37 -9.17 -9.89
N ARG A 260 -15.29 -9.67 -11.13
CA ARG A 260 -16.07 -10.83 -11.58
C ARG A 260 -15.76 -12.10 -10.78
N VAL A 261 -14.48 -12.42 -10.57
CA VAL A 261 -14.06 -13.61 -9.80
C VAL A 261 -14.48 -13.52 -8.34
N LEU A 262 -14.55 -12.31 -7.79
CA LEU A 262 -15.06 -12.05 -6.45
C LEU A 262 -16.59 -11.91 -6.41
N GLY A 263 -17.32 -12.06 -7.52
CA GLY A 263 -18.78 -11.92 -7.54
C GLY A 263 -19.26 -10.50 -7.21
N LEU A 264 -18.41 -9.50 -7.38
CA LEU A 264 -18.77 -8.09 -7.19
C LEU A 264 -19.43 -7.52 -8.45
N PRO A 265 -20.27 -6.47 -8.31
CA PRO A 265 -20.79 -5.74 -9.47
C PRO A 265 -19.66 -5.21 -10.36
N ALA A 266 -19.97 -4.98 -11.63
CA ALA A 266 -19.03 -4.52 -12.64
C ALA A 266 -18.26 -3.25 -12.23
N PHE A 267 -17.21 -2.95 -13.00
CA PHE A 267 -16.40 -1.75 -12.83
C PHE A 267 -17.28 -0.49 -12.85
N GLN A 268 -17.05 0.40 -11.89
CA GLN A 268 -17.77 1.68 -11.75
C GLN A 268 -16.86 2.84 -12.15
N GLY A 269 -17.40 3.83 -12.86
CA GLY A 269 -16.64 4.99 -13.32
C GLY A 269 -15.88 4.74 -14.62
N ARG A 270 -14.84 5.53 -14.87
CA ARG A 270 -14.04 5.49 -16.09
C ARG A 270 -12.75 4.70 -15.87
N LYS A 271 -12.53 3.65 -16.67
CA LYS A 271 -11.25 2.91 -16.68
C LYS A 271 -10.10 3.84 -17.09
N HIS A 272 -8.93 3.66 -16.48
CA HIS A 272 -7.80 4.57 -16.63
C HIS A 272 -8.14 5.98 -16.14
N SER A 273 -8.95 6.07 -15.10
CA SER A 273 -9.01 7.26 -14.26
C SER A 273 -8.56 6.77 -12.91
N GLY A 274 -7.40 7.24 -12.45
CA GLY A 274 -6.75 6.63 -11.29
C GLY A 274 -7.65 6.59 -10.06
N ILE A 275 -8.47 7.63 -9.82
CA ILE A 275 -9.40 7.61 -8.68
C ILE A 275 -10.51 6.56 -8.83
N ASP A 276 -11.06 6.36 -10.03
CA ASP A 276 -12.11 5.37 -10.26
C ASP A 276 -11.53 3.95 -10.19
N ASP A 277 -10.33 3.75 -10.72
CA ASP A 277 -9.62 2.47 -10.57
C ASP A 277 -9.30 2.17 -9.08
N ALA A 278 -8.76 3.14 -8.33
CA ALA A 278 -8.51 3.02 -6.89
C ALA A 278 -9.78 2.70 -6.07
N ARG A 279 -10.93 3.30 -6.42
CA ARG A 279 -12.23 2.96 -5.82
C ARG A 279 -12.63 1.51 -6.09
N ASN A 280 -12.45 1.03 -7.32
CA ASN A 280 -12.76 -0.37 -7.65
C ASN A 280 -11.79 -1.35 -6.97
N ILE A 281 -10.51 -0.99 -6.83
CA ILE A 281 -9.54 -1.76 -6.05
C ILE A 281 -9.94 -1.79 -4.57
N SER A 282 -10.42 -0.68 -4.02
CA SER A 282 -10.94 -0.61 -2.64
C SER A 282 -12.14 -1.53 -2.42
N ARG A 283 -13.05 -1.63 -3.40
CA ARG A 283 -14.17 -2.60 -3.39
C ARG A 283 -13.66 -4.04 -3.38
N ILE A 284 -12.65 -4.35 -4.20
CA ILE A 284 -11.99 -5.66 -4.23
C ILE A 284 -11.39 -5.98 -2.86
N MET A 285 -10.63 -5.05 -2.27
CA MET A 285 -9.99 -5.25 -0.97
C MET A 285 -11.00 -5.44 0.16
N SER A 286 -12.10 -4.67 0.17
CA SER A 286 -13.19 -4.83 1.13
C SER A 286 -13.78 -6.24 1.09
N GLU A 287 -13.98 -6.78 -0.11
CA GLU A 287 -14.50 -8.13 -0.30
C GLU A 287 -13.47 -9.21 0.08
N CYS A 288 -12.18 -8.98 -0.19
CA CYS A 288 -11.11 -9.86 0.28
C CYS A 288 -11.05 -9.92 1.81
N ALA A 289 -11.14 -8.77 2.47
CA ALA A 289 -11.25 -8.64 3.92
C ALA A 289 -12.45 -9.44 4.47
N ARG A 290 -13.65 -9.24 3.87
CA ARG A 290 -14.88 -9.96 4.25
C ARG A 290 -14.75 -11.49 4.11
N ARG A 291 -13.91 -11.95 3.19
CA ARG A 291 -13.59 -13.38 2.99
C ARG A 291 -12.47 -13.90 3.89
N ASN A 292 -12.07 -13.15 4.92
CA ASN A 292 -10.97 -13.47 5.84
C ASN A 292 -9.62 -13.69 5.12
N ILE A 293 -9.40 -13.02 3.98
CA ILE A 293 -8.08 -13.03 3.33
C ILE A 293 -7.15 -12.10 4.11
N ARG A 294 -5.95 -12.59 4.43
CA ARG A 294 -4.91 -11.78 5.06
C ARG A 294 -4.32 -10.79 4.05
N LEU A 295 -4.47 -9.50 4.32
CA LEU A 295 -4.00 -8.39 3.50
C LEU A 295 -2.59 -8.00 3.96
N GLN A 296 -1.57 -8.45 3.23
CA GLN A 296 -0.17 -8.21 3.59
C GLN A 296 0.67 -7.95 2.33
N PRO A 297 1.74 -7.13 2.43
CA PRO A 297 2.65 -6.91 1.31
C PRO A 297 3.13 -8.22 0.70
N ASN A 298 3.15 -8.24 -0.63
CA ASN A 298 3.54 -9.40 -1.42
C ASN A 298 4.44 -9.02 -2.61
N THR A 299 4.81 -7.74 -2.70
CA THR A 299 5.67 -7.16 -3.72
C THR A 299 6.67 -6.22 -3.04
N ARG A 300 7.96 -6.52 -3.20
CA ARG A 300 9.04 -5.68 -2.68
C ARG A 300 9.28 -4.48 -3.59
N ILE A 301 9.63 -3.36 -2.97
CA ILE A 301 10.09 -2.17 -3.68
C ILE A 301 11.60 -2.05 -3.58
N ASP A 302 12.23 -1.62 -4.67
CA ASP A 302 13.61 -1.15 -4.66
C ASP A 302 13.61 0.35 -5.04
N PRO A 303 13.70 1.26 -4.05
CA PRO A 303 13.75 2.70 -4.30
C PRO A 303 14.98 3.12 -5.14
N ASN A 304 16.00 2.27 -5.23
CA ASN A 304 17.21 2.52 -6.00
C ASN A 304 17.19 1.87 -7.39
N ARG A 305 16.06 1.27 -7.78
CA ARG A 305 15.91 0.66 -9.09
C ARG A 305 16.23 1.67 -10.18
N ARG A 306 17.02 1.23 -11.18
CA ARG A 306 17.44 2.07 -12.30
C ARG A 306 16.93 1.52 -13.63
N TRP A 307 16.71 2.44 -14.56
CA TRP A 307 16.40 2.15 -15.95
C TRP A 307 17.51 2.66 -16.86
N SER A 308 17.63 2.10 -18.06
CA SER A 308 18.71 2.42 -19.01
C SER A 308 18.79 3.90 -19.41
N TRP A 309 17.70 4.64 -19.28
CA TRP A 309 17.65 6.08 -19.56
C TRP A 309 18.03 6.97 -18.38
N MET A 310 18.31 6.41 -17.20
CA MET A 310 18.65 7.19 -16.00
C MET A 310 20.15 7.47 -15.91
N GLY A 311 20.55 8.70 -16.22
CA GLY A 311 21.88 9.25 -15.98
C GLY A 311 22.13 9.63 -14.51
N LYS A 312 23.09 10.52 -14.25
CA LYS A 312 23.39 10.98 -12.88
C LYS A 312 22.39 12.04 -12.42
N SER A 313 21.98 12.00 -11.16
CA SER A 313 21.24 13.09 -10.49
C SER A 313 20.01 13.62 -11.24
N GLY A 314 19.10 12.74 -11.66
CA GLY A 314 17.88 13.09 -12.40
C GLY A 314 18.09 13.41 -13.87
N GLN A 315 19.29 13.19 -14.42
CA GLN A 315 19.55 13.30 -15.85
C GLN A 315 18.82 12.20 -16.62
N ILE A 316 18.07 12.57 -17.64
CA ILE A 316 17.39 11.65 -18.55
C ILE A 316 18.22 11.57 -19.84
N LEU A 317 18.67 10.37 -20.21
CA LEU A 317 19.57 10.12 -21.34
C LEU A 317 18.83 10.02 -22.69
N LEU A 318 17.51 9.89 -22.65
CA LEU A 318 16.68 9.90 -23.86
C LEU A 318 16.63 11.31 -24.43
N GLN A 319 16.97 11.44 -25.70
CA GLN A 319 16.76 12.68 -26.45
C GLN A 319 15.27 12.88 -26.69
N ILE A 320 14.78 14.12 -26.54
CA ILE A 320 13.34 14.43 -26.65
C ILE A 320 12.90 14.46 -28.11
#